data_AF-A0A1Y6C4N7-F1
#
_entry.id   AF-A0A1Y6C4N7-F1
#
_cell.length_a   1.000
_cell.length_b   1.000
_cell.length_c   1.000
_cell.angle_alpha   90.00
_cell.angle_beta   90.00
_cell.angle_gamma   90.00
#
_symmetry.space_group_name_H-M   'P 1'
#
loop_
_entity.id
_entity.type
_entity.pdbx_description
1 polymer ?
#
loop_
_entity_poly.entity_id
_entity_poly.type
_entity_poly.pdbx_seq_one_letter_code
_entity_poly.pdbx_strand_id
1 'polypeptide(L)'
;MMGKCVLCERQALLTFHHLIPRKLHRRNHYRKNYSREELNRGISVCRKCHNGIHDIYDEVSLSRNFSTLEALRNDRAIARHVRWVAKQK
;
A
#
# COMPACT_ATOMS: atom_id res chain seq x y z
N MET A 1 4.34 -10.49 -11.85
CA MET A 1 3.25 -11.36 -12.34
C MET A 1 2.08 -10.49 -12.77
N MET A 2 1.39 -10.86 -13.85
CA MET A 2 0.16 -10.19 -14.27
C MET A 2 -0.98 -10.59 -13.33
N GLY A 3 -1.80 -9.64 -12.88
CA GLY A 3 -2.92 -9.92 -11.99
C GLY A 3 -3.87 -8.74 -11.83
N LYS A 4 -4.98 -8.95 -11.11
CA LYS A 4 -5.96 -7.92 -10.78
C LYS A 4 -5.45 -7.10 -9.59
N CYS A 5 -5.26 -5.80 -9.75
CA CYS A 5 -4.83 -4.92 -8.67
C CYS A 5 -5.94 -4.82 -7.59
N VAL A 6 -5.59 -5.02 -6.32
CA VAL A 6 -6.59 -4.99 -5.22
C VAL A 6 -7.19 -3.61 -4.91
N LEU A 7 -6.62 -2.55 -5.49
CA LEU A 7 -7.12 -1.18 -5.33
C LEU A 7 -7.90 -0.71 -6.57
N CYS A 8 -7.23 -0.61 -7.73
CA CYS A 8 -7.87 -0.09 -8.95
C CYS A 8 -8.56 -1.14 -9.81
N GLU A 9 -8.48 -2.41 -9.43
CA GLU A 9 -9.15 -3.54 -10.09
C GLU A 9 -8.75 -3.81 -11.55
N ARG A 10 -7.78 -3.07 -12.10
CA ARG A 10 -7.25 -3.34 -13.43
C ARG A 10 -6.38 -4.60 -13.45
N GLN A 11 -6.40 -5.29 -14.59
CA GLN A 11 -5.42 -6.32 -14.91
C GLN A 11 -4.10 -5.65 -15.31
N ALA A 12 -3.04 -5.85 -14.53
CA ALA A 12 -1.75 -5.22 -14.77
C ALA A 12 -0.60 -6.03 -14.16
N LEU A 13 0.64 -5.67 -14.49
CA LEU A 13 1.79 -6.14 -13.73
C LEU A 13 1.70 -5.59 -12.31
N LEU A 14 1.69 -6.53 -11.36
CA LEU A 14 1.59 -6.21 -9.94
C LEU A 14 2.97 -6.14 -9.28
N THR A 15 3.04 -5.29 -8.28
CA THR A 15 4.15 -5.11 -7.35
C THR A 15 3.65 -5.34 -5.94
N PHE A 16 4.52 -5.85 -5.06
CA PHE A 16 4.18 -6.04 -3.66
C PHE A 16 4.42 -4.75 -2.88
N HIS A 17 3.37 -4.19 -2.30
CA HIS A 17 3.44 -3.02 -1.42
C HIS A 17 3.31 -3.47 0.04
N HIS A 18 4.28 -3.11 0.88
CA HIS A 18 4.23 -3.45 2.31
C HIS A 18 3.31 -2.47 3.03
N LEU A 19 2.34 -2.98 3.78
CA LEU A 19 1.40 -2.15 4.56
C LEU A 19 2.11 -1.45 5.73
N ILE A 20 3.13 -2.10 6.30
CA ILE A 20 4.11 -1.44 7.16
C ILE A 20 5.39 -1.25 6.32
N PRO A 21 5.74 0.00 5.92
CA PRO A 21 6.88 0.23 5.03
C PRO A 21 8.18 -0.39 5.55
N ARG A 22 8.87 -1.13 4.67
CA ARG A 22 10.11 -1.87 5.01
C ARG A 22 11.20 -1.00 5.62
N LYS A 23 11.27 0.29 5.24
CA LYS A 23 12.21 1.27 5.82
C LYS A 23 12.02 1.47 7.32
N LEU A 24 10.82 1.24 7.85
CA LEU A 24 10.48 1.40 9.26
C LEU A 24 10.77 0.16 10.10
N HIS A 25 10.87 -1.03 9.49
CA HIS A 25 11.04 -2.31 10.19
C HIS A 25 12.24 -2.33 11.14
N ARG A 26 13.31 -1.62 10.80
CA ARG A 26 14.54 -1.56 11.62
C ARG A 26 14.43 -0.67 12.86
N ARG A 27 13.43 0.21 12.94
CA ARG A 27 13.27 1.14 14.08
C ARG A 27 12.77 0.37 15.31
N ASN A 28 13.27 0.72 16.49
CA ASN A 28 13.02 -0.02 17.74
C ASN A 28 11.54 -0.25 18.05
N HIS A 29 10.69 0.78 17.85
CA HIS A 29 9.25 0.66 18.03
C HIS A 29 8.66 -0.51 17.22
N TYR A 30 9.03 -0.63 15.94
CA TYR A 30 8.45 -1.65 15.06
C TYR A 30 9.00 -3.04 15.35
N ARG A 31 10.29 -3.16 15.69
CA ARG A 31 10.91 -4.43 16.07
C ARG A 31 10.34 -5.04 17.34
N LYS A 32 9.88 -4.20 18.28
CA LYS A 32 9.33 -4.64 19.57
C LYS A 32 7.84 -4.95 19.51
N ASN A 33 7.10 -4.21 18.68
CA ASN A 33 5.63 -4.23 18.71
C ASN A 33 4.99 -5.06 17.58
N TYR A 34 5.76 -5.54 16.60
CA TYR A 34 5.23 -6.32 15.49
C TYR A 34 6.08 -7.55 15.23
N SER A 35 5.41 -8.66 14.91
CA SER A 35 6.10 -9.87 14.46
C SER A 35 6.69 -9.69 13.06
N ARG A 36 7.61 -10.60 12.68
CA ARG A 36 8.17 -10.61 11.32
C ARG A 36 7.08 -10.82 10.27
N GLU A 37 6.10 -11.65 10.54
CA GLU A 37 4.97 -11.88 9.63
C GLU A 37 4.17 -10.59 9.44
N GLU A 38 3.84 -9.91 10.54
CA GLU A 38 3.08 -8.67 10.52
C GLU A 38 3.77 -7.55 9.74
N LEU A 39 5.09 -7.42 9.91
CA LEU A 39 5.91 -6.44 9.18
C LEU A 39 5.98 -6.75 7.68
N ASN A 40 5.91 -8.02 7.29
CA ASN A 40 5.93 -8.43 5.88
C ASN A 40 4.52 -8.53 5.26
N ARG A 41 3.45 -8.19 5.99
CA ARG A 41 2.12 -8.04 5.39
C ARG A 41 2.13 -6.96 4.32
N GLY A 42 1.42 -7.25 3.24
CA GLY A 42 1.37 -6.37 2.08
C GLY A 42 0.27 -6.74 1.13
N ILE A 43 0.16 -5.96 0.06
CA ILE A 43 -0.86 -6.09 -0.95
C ILE A 43 -0.25 -6.07 -2.36
N SER A 44 -0.89 -6.78 -3.28
CA SER A 44 -0.49 -6.81 -4.69
C SER A 44 -1.20 -5.69 -5.45
N VAL A 45 -0.45 -4.66 -5.85
CA VAL A 45 -0.98 -3.47 -6.52
C VAL A 45 -0.21 -3.16 -7.80
N CYS A 46 -0.89 -2.55 -8.78
CA CYS A 46 -0.21 -2.10 -9.99
C CYS A 46 0.75 -0.93 -9.67
N ARG A 47 1.77 -0.71 -10.51
CA ARG A 47 2.77 0.35 -10.29
C ARG A 47 2.18 1.75 -10.10
N LYS A 48 1.13 2.12 -10.84
CA LYS A 48 0.46 3.43 -10.69
C LYS A 48 -0.20 3.60 -9.32
N CYS A 49 -0.81 2.54 -8.77
CA CYS A 49 -1.35 2.56 -7.42
C CYS A 49 -0.22 2.58 -6.38
N HIS A 50 0.82 1.76 -6.58
CA HIS A 50 1.97 1.70 -5.68
C HIS A 50 2.59 3.09 -5.50
N ASN A 51 2.94 3.75 -6.62
CA ASN A 51 3.53 5.08 -6.60
C ASN A 51 2.58 6.07 -5.92
N GLY A 52 1.30 6.08 -6.31
CA GLY A 52 0.33 7.01 -5.71
C GLY A 52 0.18 6.87 -4.19
N ILE A 53 0.27 5.67 -3.62
CA ILE A 53 0.25 5.50 -2.16
C ILE A 53 1.41 6.26 -1.51
N HIS A 54 2.61 6.14 -2.08
CA HIS A 54 3.82 6.82 -1.57
C HIS A 54 3.93 8.30 -1.97
N ASP A 55 3.24 8.72 -3.03
CA ASP A 55 3.15 10.13 -3.42
C ASP A 55 2.16 10.89 -2.52
N ILE A 56 1.12 10.21 -2.02
CA ILE A 56 0.08 10.82 -1.15
C ILE A 56 0.52 10.81 0.31
N TYR A 57 1.12 9.71 0.79
CA TYR A 57 1.47 9.54 2.20
C TYR A 57 2.92 9.07 2.39
N ASP A 58 3.57 9.64 3.39
CA ASP A 58 4.90 9.23 3.83
C ASP A 58 4.89 7.89 4.57
N GLU A 59 6.07 7.31 4.82
CA GLU A 59 6.14 5.98 5.43
C GLU A 59 5.53 5.93 6.83
N VAL A 60 5.65 7.01 7.61
CA VAL A 60 5.14 7.08 8.98
C VAL A 60 3.61 7.10 8.98
N SER A 61 2.99 7.92 8.13
CA SER A 61 1.54 7.99 7.98
C SER A 61 0.97 6.65 7.53
N LEU A 62 1.61 6.00 6.55
CA LEU A 62 1.20 4.67 6.09
C LEU A 62 1.20 3.64 7.23
N SER A 63 2.29 3.57 8.00
CA SER A 63 2.39 2.61 9.10
C SER A 63 1.37 2.82 10.22
N ARG A 64 0.98 4.06 10.48
CA ARG A 64 0.08 4.42 11.59
C ARG A 64 -1.38 4.33 11.21
N ASN A 65 -1.74 4.87 10.05
CA ASN A 65 -3.13 5.10 9.67
C ASN A 65 -3.60 4.19 8.52
N PHE A 66 -2.69 3.61 7.74
CA PHE A 66 -3.01 2.89 6.51
C PHE A 66 -2.31 1.52 6.40
N SER A 67 -2.14 0.86 7.54
CA SER A 67 -1.48 -0.46 7.65
C SER A 67 -2.40 -1.65 7.32
N THR A 68 -3.58 -1.38 6.73
CA THR A 68 -4.53 -2.39 6.23
C THR A 68 -5.07 -2.00 4.85
N LEU A 69 -5.55 -2.99 4.09
CA LEU A 69 -6.17 -2.74 2.79
C LEU A 69 -7.46 -1.90 2.93
N GLU A 70 -8.24 -2.17 3.97
CA GLU A 70 -9.48 -1.47 4.29
C GLU A 70 -9.22 0.01 4.57
N ALA A 71 -8.17 0.33 5.34
CA ALA A 71 -7.79 1.70 5.61
C ALA A 71 -7.41 2.45 4.32
N LEU A 72 -6.63 1.82 3.42
CA LEU A 72 -6.28 2.39 2.12
C LEU A 72 -7.52 2.61 1.24
N ARG A 73 -8.49 1.68 1.25
CA ARG A 73 -9.73 1.77 0.45
C ARG A 73 -10.67 2.86 0.96
N ASN A 74 -10.74 3.04 2.27
CA ASN A 74 -11.63 4.03 2.92
C ASN A 74 -11.06 5.44 2.91
N ASP A 75 -9.78 5.63 2.60
CA ASP A 75 -9.17 6.94 2.49
C ASP A 75 -9.63 7.72 1.25
N ARG A 76 -10.05 8.97 1.45
CA ARG A 76 -10.58 9.82 0.37
C ARG A 76 -9.52 10.20 -0.67
N ALA A 77 -8.29 10.45 -0.26
CA ALA A 77 -7.22 10.87 -1.16
C ALA A 77 -6.78 9.71 -2.05
N ILE A 78 -6.56 8.54 -1.46
CA ILE A 78 -6.26 7.30 -2.17
C ILE A 78 -7.43 6.91 -3.08
N ALA A 79 -8.67 6.93 -2.60
CA ALA A 79 -9.84 6.58 -3.42
C ALA A 79 -9.97 7.49 -4.65
N ARG A 80 -9.65 8.79 -4.54
CA ARG A 80 -9.61 9.70 -5.69
C ARG A 80 -8.52 9.29 -6.70
N HIS A 81 -7.32 8.98 -6.23
CA HIS A 81 -6.23 8.50 -7.09
C HIS A 81 -6.58 7.18 -7.76
N VAL A 82 -7.07 6.20 -6.99
CA VAL A 82 -7.46 4.87 -7.48
C VAL A 82 -8.53 4.97 -8.56
N ARG A 83 -9.56 5.82 -8.39
CA ARG A 83 -10.58 6.07 -9.42
C ARG A 83 -10.00 6.65 -10.71
N TRP A 84 -8.97 7.49 -10.62
CA TRP A 84 -8.25 7.97 -11.79
C TRP A 84 -7.41 6.86 -12.43
N VAL A 85 -6.66 6.08 -11.63
CA VAL A 85 -5.83 4.96 -12.12
C VAL A 85 -6.68 3.92 -12.84
N ALA A 86 -7.89 3.61 -12.34
CA ALA A 86 -8.81 2.65 -12.92
C ALA A 86 -9.19 2.98 -14.39
N LYS A 87 -9.12 4.26 -14.78
CA LYS A 87 -9.41 4.74 -16.13
C LYS A 87 -8.18 4.82 -17.03
N GLN A 88 -6.98 4.57 -16.50
CA GLN A 88 -5.75 4.62 -17.28
C GLN A 88 -5.55 3.32 -18.05
N LYS A 89 -5.03 3.45 -19.28
CA LYS A 89 -4.57 2.31 -20.08
C LYS A 89 -3.43 1.57 -19.36
#